data_AF-A0A958XW70-F1
#
_entry.id   AF-A0A958XW70-F1
#
_cell.length_a   1.000
_cell.length_b   1.000
_cell.length_c   1.000
_cell.angle_alpha   90.00
_cell.angle_beta   90.00
_cell.angle_gamma   90.00
#
_symmetry.space_group_name_H-M   'P 1'
#
loop_
_entity.id
_entity.type
_entity.pdbx_description
1 polymer ?
#
loop_
_entity_poly.entity_id
_entity_poly.type
_entity_poly.pdbx_seq_one_letter_code
_entity_poly.pdbx_strand_id
1 'polypeptide(L)'
;AFDDDLPDWALLDPDKDGYEGTRTITFYKYLASLPNPPQRGEVIVAVIDSGFDIKHPDLKNNIWQNEAEVNGTPGVDDDNNGYVDDFNGWNFLGNLKYSNYEMTREYARLKKENVPDSDPYMRKVTREMESEKDEVEGTLKGLMQSQEVVDEAYQTLKSGGYPTDPEKLKVISDNLTGEYKDAASSILTVYLLFGVTKEEIDQYVKEYKIKSKYLFETDMSVFDYGDNPDVLDEKGYGNNDVYVEDETHGTHVAGIIAADKDGIGQAPFAKIMTLRAVPNEGDERDKDIGNAIRYAADNGAHIINMSAGKYYAPHPEYVVEAINYAKEKGVLFVVSAG
;
A
#
# COMPACT_ATOMS: atom_id res chain seq x y z
N ALA A 1 -5.94 -16.19 17.01
CA ALA A 1 -6.49 -15.26 18.01
C ALA A 1 -5.43 -14.24 18.36
N PHE A 2 -5.48 -13.05 17.76
CA PHE A 2 -4.77 -11.90 18.31
C PHE A 2 -5.51 -11.51 19.59
N ASP A 3 -4.76 -11.33 20.66
CA ASP A 3 -5.27 -11.11 22.01
C ASP A 3 -5.97 -9.73 22.03
N ASP A 4 -7.31 -9.73 22.11
CA ASP A 4 -8.16 -8.52 22.19
C ASP A 4 -7.90 -7.66 23.45
N ASP A 5 -6.98 -8.10 24.32
CA ASP A 5 -6.56 -7.43 25.55
C ASP A 5 -5.13 -6.86 25.49
N LEU A 6 -4.45 -6.88 24.34
CA LEU A 6 -3.16 -6.19 24.25
C LEU A 6 -3.40 -4.68 24.42
N PRO A 7 -2.81 -4.02 25.44
CA PRO A 7 -2.74 -2.55 25.47
C PRO A 7 -2.10 -2.08 24.16
N ASP A 8 -2.28 -0.81 23.76
CA ASP A 8 -1.69 -0.19 22.55
C ASP A 8 -0.16 -0.32 22.52
N TRP A 9 0.33 -1.54 22.27
CA TRP A 9 1.67 -1.98 22.65
C TRP A 9 2.71 -1.28 21.80
N ALA A 10 2.31 -0.94 20.57
CA ALA A 10 3.09 -0.17 19.63
C ALA A 10 3.48 1.22 20.18
N LEU A 11 2.78 1.74 21.19
CA LEU A 11 3.07 3.05 21.81
C LEU A 11 3.85 2.93 23.14
N LEU A 12 3.98 1.71 23.65
CA LEU A 12 4.58 1.41 24.95
C LEU A 12 6.11 1.51 24.91
N ASP A 13 6.71 1.50 26.10
CA ASP A 13 8.14 1.64 26.32
C ASP A 13 8.77 0.26 26.59
N PRO A 14 9.71 -0.21 25.74
CA PRO A 14 10.35 -1.52 25.91
C PRO A 14 10.99 -1.71 27.28
N ASP A 15 11.58 -0.66 27.85
CA ASP A 15 12.31 -0.75 29.11
C ASP A 15 11.38 -0.81 30.33
N LYS A 16 10.11 -0.36 30.19
CA LYS A 16 9.17 -0.22 31.31
C LYS A 16 8.03 -1.21 31.25
N ASP A 17 7.51 -1.42 30.04
CA ASP A 17 6.27 -2.14 29.81
C ASP A 17 6.54 -3.57 29.30
N GLY A 18 7.77 -3.87 28.84
CA GLY A 18 8.15 -5.20 28.36
C GLY A 18 7.64 -5.53 26.94
N TYR A 19 7.14 -4.53 26.21
CA TYR A 19 6.70 -4.63 24.82
C TYR A 19 7.62 -3.79 23.92
N GLU A 20 8.01 -4.32 22.75
CA GLU A 20 8.87 -3.65 21.77
C GLU A 20 8.12 -2.52 21.01
N GLY A 21 7.59 -1.55 21.75
CA GLY A 21 6.90 -0.37 21.23
C GLY A 21 7.82 0.82 20.95
N THR A 22 7.26 1.90 20.42
CA THR A 22 7.99 3.10 19.97
C THR A 22 8.34 4.10 21.08
N ARG A 23 7.96 3.82 22.34
CA ARG A 23 8.08 4.75 23.48
C ARG A 23 7.27 6.04 23.33
N THR A 24 6.28 6.09 22.44
CA THR A 24 5.49 7.30 22.15
C THR A 24 4.79 7.87 23.37
N ILE A 25 4.18 7.04 24.22
CA ILE A 25 3.52 7.52 25.45
C ILE A 25 4.56 8.13 26.41
N THR A 26 5.72 7.47 26.57
CA THR A 26 6.82 7.99 27.39
C THR A 26 7.32 9.33 26.84
N PHE A 27 7.46 9.45 25.52
CA PHE A 27 7.94 10.67 24.87
C PHE A 27 6.98 11.85 25.10
N TYR A 28 5.67 11.68 24.93
CA TYR A 28 4.71 12.77 25.19
C TYR A 28 4.66 13.15 26.67
N LYS A 29 4.76 12.19 27.59
CA LYS A 29 4.89 12.49 29.03
C LYS A 29 6.15 13.29 29.34
N TYR A 30 7.28 12.94 28.70
CA TYR A 30 8.52 13.68 28.83
C TYR A 30 8.37 15.12 28.30
N LEU A 31 7.83 15.30 27.10
CA LEU A 31 7.60 16.65 26.53
C LEU A 31 6.73 17.52 27.44
N ALA A 32 5.66 16.96 28.01
CA ALA A 32 4.78 17.66 28.93
C ALA A 32 5.46 18.01 30.27
N SER A 33 6.52 17.29 30.65
CA SER A 33 7.28 17.53 31.88
C SER A 33 8.35 18.62 31.76
N LEU A 34 8.64 19.10 30.55
CA LEU A 34 9.66 20.13 30.33
C LEU A 34 9.22 21.47 30.97
N PRO A 35 10.16 22.29 31.51
CA PRO A 35 9.83 23.59 32.09
C PRO A 35 9.14 24.55 31.11
N ASN A 36 9.49 24.44 29.83
CA ASN A 36 8.86 25.13 28.71
C ASN A 36 8.52 24.08 27.64
N PRO A 37 7.37 23.39 27.76
CA PRO A 37 6.99 22.38 26.80
C PRO A 37 6.82 23.04 25.42
N PRO A 38 7.28 22.40 24.33
CA PRO A 38 7.13 22.96 23.00
C PRO A 38 5.64 23.16 22.68
N GLN A 39 5.30 24.33 22.15
CA GLN A 39 3.95 24.56 21.64
C GLN A 39 3.76 23.75 20.36
N ARG A 40 2.63 23.03 20.28
CA ARG A 40 2.29 22.23 19.10
C ARG A 40 1.78 23.16 18.01
N GLY A 41 2.44 23.14 16.85
CA GLY A 41 1.88 23.66 15.60
C GLY A 41 1.08 22.58 14.88
N GLU A 42 0.40 22.97 13.80
CA GLU A 42 -0.14 21.99 12.86
C GLU A 42 1.02 21.26 12.17
N VAL A 43 0.92 19.93 12.08
CA VAL A 43 1.90 19.08 11.38
C VAL A 43 1.18 18.38 10.25
N ILE A 44 1.57 18.68 9.03
CA ILE A 44 1.05 18.04 7.81
C ILE A 44 2.01 16.92 7.41
N VAL A 45 1.49 15.70 7.33
CA VAL A 45 2.20 14.51 6.85
C VAL A 45 1.57 14.10 5.53
N ALA A 46 2.30 14.26 4.43
CA ALA A 46 1.91 13.70 3.16
C ALA A 46 2.22 12.20 3.14
N VAL A 47 1.23 11.39 2.79
CA VAL A 47 1.37 9.94 2.65
C VAL A 47 1.24 9.61 1.17
N ILE A 48 2.32 9.11 0.57
CA ILE A 48 2.36 8.65 -0.83
C ILE A 48 2.13 7.15 -0.84
N ASP A 49 0.96 6.72 -1.35
CA ASP A 49 0.50 5.34 -1.23
C ASP A 49 -0.56 4.95 -2.29
N SER A 50 -1.28 3.84 -2.10
CA SER A 50 -2.16 3.20 -3.09
C SER A 50 -3.65 3.56 -3.00
N GLY A 51 -4.10 4.11 -1.87
CA GLY A 51 -5.48 4.53 -1.70
C GLY A 51 -5.84 4.86 -0.24
N PHE A 52 -6.85 5.70 -0.08
CA PHE A 52 -7.22 6.26 1.23
C PHE A 52 -8.74 6.29 1.43
N ASP A 53 -9.23 5.66 2.50
CA ASP A 53 -10.55 5.93 3.03
C ASP A 53 -10.52 7.17 3.93
N ILE A 54 -10.62 8.34 3.29
CA ILE A 54 -10.69 9.65 3.98
C ILE A 54 -11.95 9.83 4.83
N LYS A 55 -12.94 8.92 4.71
CA LYS A 55 -14.16 8.91 5.52
C LYS A 55 -14.07 7.96 6.71
N HIS A 56 -12.95 7.24 6.85
CA HIS A 56 -12.74 6.29 7.94
C HIS A 56 -13.01 6.97 9.30
N PRO A 57 -13.83 6.37 10.18
CA PRO A 57 -14.29 7.03 11.42
C PRO A 57 -13.17 7.53 12.33
N ASP A 58 -12.02 6.88 12.26
CA ASP A 58 -10.81 7.08 13.06
C ASP A 58 -9.76 8.01 12.41
N LEU A 59 -9.96 8.40 11.15
CA LEU A 59 -9.02 9.25 10.40
C LEU A 59 -9.65 10.55 9.90
N LYS A 60 -10.96 10.58 9.64
CA LYS A 60 -11.65 11.70 8.97
C LYS A 60 -11.40 13.08 9.60
N ASN A 61 -11.15 13.14 10.91
CA ASN A 61 -10.88 14.41 11.61
C ASN A 61 -9.44 14.91 11.39
N ASN A 62 -8.55 14.01 10.99
CA ASN A 62 -7.12 14.21 10.78
C ASN A 62 -6.74 14.19 9.30
N ILE A 63 -7.69 14.17 8.37
CA ILE A 63 -7.39 14.40 6.95
C ILE A 63 -7.12 15.90 6.73
N TRP A 64 -6.00 16.21 6.07
CA TRP A 64 -5.63 17.57 5.67
C TRP A 64 -6.67 18.12 4.68
N GLN A 65 -6.93 19.43 4.76
CA GLN A 65 -7.86 20.12 3.90
C GLN A 65 -7.11 21.21 3.13
N ASN A 66 -7.16 21.21 1.79
CA ASN A 66 -6.77 22.36 1.01
C ASN A 66 -7.84 23.45 1.18
N GLU A 67 -7.58 24.42 2.07
CA GLU A 67 -8.56 25.46 2.41
C GLU A 67 -8.97 26.32 1.22
N ALA A 68 -8.10 26.48 0.22
CA ALA A 68 -8.42 27.22 -0.99
C ALA A 68 -9.53 26.52 -1.79
N GLU A 69 -9.38 25.22 -2.04
CA GLU A 69 -10.37 24.41 -2.75
C GLU A 69 -11.65 24.19 -1.94
N VAL A 70 -11.53 23.89 -0.64
CA VAL A 70 -12.70 23.63 0.22
C VAL A 70 -13.62 24.85 0.32
N ASN A 71 -13.06 26.06 0.25
CA ASN A 71 -13.82 27.31 0.22
C ASN A 71 -14.01 27.89 -1.20
N GLY A 72 -13.58 27.13 -2.21
CA GLY A 72 -13.48 27.52 -3.60
C GLY A 72 -14.74 27.24 -4.42
N THR A 73 -14.57 27.23 -5.74
CA THR A 73 -15.63 26.99 -6.72
C THR A 73 -15.49 25.58 -7.29
N PRO A 74 -16.52 24.71 -7.19
CA PRO A 74 -16.44 23.36 -7.74
C PRO A 74 -16.03 23.32 -9.21
N GLY A 75 -15.02 22.53 -9.53
CA GLY A 75 -14.45 22.37 -10.87
C GLY A 75 -13.46 23.47 -11.27
N VAL A 76 -12.96 24.24 -10.30
CA VAL A 76 -11.93 25.27 -10.49
C VAL A 76 -10.71 24.88 -9.66
N ASP A 77 -9.54 25.25 -10.13
CA ASP A 77 -8.28 25.22 -9.37
C ASP A 77 -8.13 26.62 -8.72
N ASP A 78 -8.60 26.75 -7.48
CA ASP A 78 -8.76 28.02 -6.78
C ASP A 78 -7.43 28.55 -6.21
N ASP A 79 -6.49 27.67 -5.86
CA ASP A 79 -5.12 28.07 -5.48
C ASP A 79 -4.14 28.19 -6.66
N ASN A 80 -4.56 27.79 -7.86
CA ASN A 80 -3.75 27.75 -9.09
C ASN A 80 -2.50 26.88 -8.95
N ASN A 81 -2.58 25.80 -8.17
CA ASN A 81 -1.47 24.86 -7.98
C ASN A 81 -1.35 23.85 -9.14
N GLY A 82 -2.35 23.79 -10.01
CA GLY A 82 -2.46 22.90 -11.18
C GLY A 82 -3.39 21.70 -10.97
N TYR A 83 -4.08 21.60 -9.84
CA TYR A 83 -4.88 20.44 -9.45
C TYR A 83 -6.30 20.87 -9.03
N VAL A 84 -7.26 20.69 -9.93
CA VAL A 84 -8.66 21.09 -9.71
C VAL A 84 -9.30 20.30 -8.58
N ASP A 85 -9.90 20.99 -7.60
CA ASP A 85 -10.66 20.39 -6.50
C ASP A 85 -9.83 19.38 -5.65
N ASP A 86 -8.53 19.62 -5.43
CA ASP A 86 -7.61 18.75 -4.68
C ASP A 86 -7.79 18.83 -3.15
N PHE A 87 -9.04 18.69 -2.69
CA PHE A 87 -9.49 18.97 -1.31
C PHE A 87 -8.64 18.36 -0.19
N ASN A 88 -8.08 17.17 -0.40
CA ASN A 88 -7.35 16.42 0.64
C ASN A 88 -5.97 15.94 0.19
N GLY A 89 -5.55 16.35 -1.00
CA GLY A 89 -4.44 15.76 -1.74
C GLY A 89 -4.91 15.33 -3.13
N TRP A 90 -4.15 14.45 -3.76
CA TRP A 90 -4.29 14.16 -5.18
C TRP A 90 -4.08 12.68 -5.54
N ASN A 91 -4.79 12.21 -6.55
CA ASN A 91 -4.59 10.90 -7.16
C ASN A 91 -3.92 11.05 -8.53
N PHE A 92 -2.61 10.81 -8.58
CA PHE A 92 -1.77 10.86 -9.78
C PHE A 92 -2.06 9.73 -10.78
N LEU A 93 -2.69 8.65 -10.32
CA LEU A 93 -2.98 7.49 -11.16
C LEU A 93 -4.32 7.61 -11.91
N GLY A 94 -5.14 8.62 -11.59
CA GLY A 94 -6.45 8.77 -12.20
C GLY A 94 -7.31 7.50 -12.03
N ASN A 95 -7.75 6.90 -13.14
CA ASN A 95 -8.55 5.67 -13.14
C ASN A 95 -7.71 4.38 -13.07
N LEU A 96 -6.38 4.48 -13.13
CA LEU A 96 -5.50 3.33 -13.12
C LEU A 96 -5.51 2.68 -11.73
N LYS A 97 -5.94 1.42 -11.66
CA LYS A 97 -5.89 0.60 -10.45
C LYS A 97 -4.66 -0.29 -10.39
N TYR A 98 -4.34 -0.95 -11.50
CA TYR A 98 -3.21 -1.87 -11.61
C TYR A 98 -2.27 -1.36 -12.69
N SER A 99 -0.98 -1.56 -12.49
CA SER A 99 0.06 -1.22 -13.45
C SER A 99 0.90 -2.45 -13.76
N ASN A 100 1.54 -2.48 -14.92
CA ASN A 100 2.60 -3.45 -15.17
C ASN A 100 3.86 -3.10 -14.34
N TYR A 101 4.86 -3.98 -14.35
CA TYR A 101 6.17 -3.63 -13.79
C TYR A 101 6.95 -2.71 -14.72
N GLU A 102 7.85 -1.89 -14.16
CA GLU A 102 8.75 -1.06 -14.98
C GLU A 102 9.59 -1.91 -15.93
N MET A 103 10.04 -3.08 -15.49
CA MET A 103 10.79 -4.01 -16.34
C MET A 103 9.97 -4.48 -17.55
N THR A 104 8.65 -4.65 -17.38
CA THR A 104 7.73 -5.06 -18.44
C THR A 104 7.49 -3.91 -19.41
N ARG A 105 7.37 -2.68 -18.90
CA ARG A 105 7.33 -1.47 -19.74
C ARG A 105 8.61 -1.32 -20.56
N GLU A 106 9.76 -1.57 -19.94
CA GLU A 106 11.05 -1.52 -20.62
C GLU A 106 11.15 -2.58 -21.71
N TYR A 107 10.73 -3.83 -21.42
CA TYR A 107 10.66 -4.88 -22.43
C TYR A 107 9.78 -4.47 -23.62
N ALA A 108 8.59 -3.93 -23.36
CA ALA A 108 7.67 -3.46 -24.39
C ALA A 108 8.28 -2.32 -25.24
N ARG A 109 8.97 -1.37 -24.61
CA ARG A 109 9.71 -0.28 -25.28
C ARG A 109 10.79 -0.82 -26.21
N LEU A 110 11.64 -1.71 -25.72
CA LEU A 110 12.72 -2.33 -26.51
C LEU A 110 12.18 -3.09 -27.73
N LYS A 111 11.07 -3.82 -27.56
CA LYS A 111 10.38 -4.49 -28.69
C LYS A 111 9.84 -3.49 -29.70
N LYS A 112 9.20 -2.40 -29.25
CA LYS A 112 8.69 -1.33 -30.13
C LYS A 112 9.81 -0.64 -30.92
N GLU A 113 10.99 -0.51 -30.33
CA GLU A 113 12.19 0.04 -30.98
C GLU A 113 12.92 -0.96 -31.89
N ASN A 114 12.43 -2.20 -32.00
CA ASN A 114 13.05 -3.29 -32.76
C ASN A 114 14.48 -3.63 -32.30
N VAL A 115 14.75 -3.52 -31.00
CA VAL A 115 16.03 -3.96 -30.42
C VAL A 115 16.14 -5.48 -30.59
N PRO A 116 17.24 -6.02 -31.15
CA PRO A 116 17.37 -7.45 -31.38
C PRO A 116 17.44 -8.26 -30.09
N ASP A 117 16.85 -9.46 -30.08
CA ASP A 117 16.91 -10.40 -28.94
C ASP A 117 18.34 -10.87 -28.61
N SER A 118 19.32 -10.64 -29.50
CA SER A 118 20.73 -10.90 -29.23
C SER A 118 21.43 -9.78 -28.45
N ASP A 119 20.81 -8.60 -28.37
CA ASP A 119 21.34 -7.46 -27.61
C ASP A 119 21.53 -7.87 -26.13
N PRO A 120 22.69 -7.57 -25.50
CA PRO A 120 22.94 -7.95 -24.11
C PRO A 120 21.93 -7.39 -23.12
N TYR A 121 21.44 -6.17 -23.35
CA TYR A 121 20.50 -5.51 -22.47
C TYR A 121 19.08 -6.04 -22.68
N MET A 122 18.65 -6.23 -23.92
CA MET A 122 17.39 -6.91 -24.23
C MET A 122 17.31 -8.30 -23.58
N ARG A 123 18.39 -9.08 -23.63
CA ARG A 123 18.46 -10.39 -22.96
C ARG A 123 18.39 -10.31 -21.44
N LYS A 124 18.95 -9.25 -20.84
CA LYS A 124 18.89 -9.04 -19.39
C LYS A 124 17.43 -8.77 -18.98
N VAL A 125 16.80 -7.77 -19.60
CA VAL A 125 15.41 -7.37 -19.31
C VAL A 125 14.44 -8.54 -19.54
N THR A 126 14.57 -9.25 -20.67
CA THR A 126 13.73 -10.42 -20.97
C THR A 126 13.87 -11.49 -19.89
N ARG A 127 15.10 -11.84 -19.48
CA ARG A 127 15.33 -12.87 -18.46
C ARG A 127 14.77 -12.48 -17.10
N GLU A 128 14.99 -11.24 -16.68
CA GLU A 128 14.48 -10.76 -15.40
C GLU A 128 12.94 -10.78 -15.41
N MET A 129 12.30 -10.30 -16.48
CA MET A 129 10.84 -10.32 -16.62
C MET A 129 10.29 -11.76 -16.64
N GLU A 130 10.92 -12.67 -17.39
CA GLU A 130 10.51 -14.08 -17.43
C GLU A 130 10.70 -14.77 -16.07
N SER A 131 11.78 -14.46 -15.34
CA SER A 131 12.02 -15.02 -14.00
C SER A 131 10.94 -14.60 -13.00
N GLU A 132 10.61 -13.30 -12.93
CA GLU A 132 9.54 -12.80 -12.07
C GLU A 132 8.18 -13.37 -12.47
N LYS A 133 7.93 -13.49 -13.78
CA LYS A 133 6.70 -14.09 -14.30
C LYS A 133 6.57 -15.55 -13.89
N ASP A 134 7.62 -16.34 -14.03
CA ASP A 134 7.64 -17.75 -13.64
C ASP A 134 7.41 -17.91 -12.12
N GLU A 135 7.94 -17.00 -11.30
CA GLU A 135 7.71 -16.99 -9.84
C GLU A 135 6.24 -16.69 -9.50
N VAL A 136 5.65 -15.65 -10.10
CA VAL A 136 4.24 -15.30 -9.89
C VAL A 136 3.31 -16.42 -10.36
N GLU A 137 3.54 -16.99 -11.55
CA GLU A 137 2.74 -18.09 -12.09
C GLU A 137 2.89 -19.37 -11.27
N GLY A 138 4.12 -19.67 -10.81
CA GLY A 138 4.41 -20.79 -9.93
C GLY A 138 3.69 -20.66 -8.58
N THR A 139 3.74 -19.48 -7.97
CA THR A 139 3.06 -19.19 -6.70
C THR A 139 1.54 -19.26 -6.86
N LEU A 140 0.99 -18.64 -7.91
CA LEU A 140 -0.45 -18.72 -8.22
C LEU A 140 -0.92 -20.17 -8.35
N LYS A 141 -0.14 -21.01 -9.06
CA LYS A 141 -0.46 -22.44 -9.21
C LYS A 141 -0.48 -23.16 -7.86
N GLY A 142 0.50 -22.90 -6.99
CA GLY A 142 0.55 -23.49 -5.64
C GLY A 142 -0.61 -23.05 -4.75
N LEU A 143 -0.97 -21.76 -4.82
CA LEU A 143 -2.12 -21.20 -4.11
C LEU A 143 -3.44 -21.83 -4.59
N MET A 144 -3.63 -21.96 -5.91
CA MET A 144 -4.83 -22.60 -6.48
C MET A 144 -4.96 -24.08 -6.07
N GLN A 145 -3.85 -24.82 -6.03
CA GLN A 145 -3.85 -26.21 -5.53
C GLN A 145 -4.21 -26.28 -4.04
N SER A 146 -3.65 -25.37 -3.23
CA SER A 146 -3.97 -25.29 -1.81
C SER A 146 -5.43 -24.92 -1.57
N GLN A 147 -5.95 -23.97 -2.36
CA GLN A 147 -7.35 -23.56 -2.34
C GLN A 147 -8.27 -24.76 -2.63
N GLU A 148 -8.01 -25.52 -3.69
CA GLU A 148 -8.80 -26.71 -4.05
C GLU A 148 -8.83 -27.74 -2.90
N VAL A 149 -7.68 -28.07 -2.32
CA VAL A 149 -7.58 -29.00 -1.18
C VAL A 149 -8.34 -28.49 0.05
N VAL A 150 -8.19 -27.20 0.39
CA VAL A 150 -8.89 -26.61 1.54
C VAL A 150 -10.39 -26.52 1.27
N ASP A 151 -10.83 -26.17 0.06
CA ASP A 151 -12.24 -26.12 -0.32
C ASP A 151 -12.91 -27.50 -0.16
N GLU A 152 -12.29 -28.56 -0.68
CA GLU A 152 -12.81 -29.93 -0.52
C GLU A 152 -12.91 -30.35 0.96
N ALA A 153 -11.89 -30.04 1.75
CA ALA A 153 -11.88 -30.32 3.19
C ALA A 153 -12.97 -29.54 3.93
N TYR A 154 -13.17 -28.26 3.59
CA TYR A 154 -14.24 -27.42 4.13
C TYR A 154 -15.62 -28.00 3.83
N GLN A 155 -15.88 -28.42 2.59
CA GLN A 155 -17.16 -29.03 2.22
C GLN A 155 -17.40 -30.34 2.96
N THR A 156 -16.37 -31.18 3.09
CA THR A 156 -16.43 -32.45 3.82
C THR A 156 -16.83 -32.23 5.28
N LEU A 157 -16.13 -31.33 5.99
CA LEU A 157 -16.44 -31.04 7.40
C LEU A 157 -17.81 -30.39 7.59
N LYS A 158 -18.20 -29.45 6.71
CA LYS A 158 -19.54 -28.84 6.74
C LYS A 158 -20.64 -29.88 6.56
N SER A 159 -20.45 -30.85 5.66
CA SER A 159 -21.43 -31.93 5.46
C SER A 159 -21.61 -32.82 6.69
N GLY A 160 -20.55 -32.98 7.49
CA GLY A 160 -20.57 -33.71 8.76
C GLY A 160 -21.03 -32.89 9.97
N GLY A 161 -21.31 -31.59 9.81
CA GLY A 161 -21.69 -30.70 10.90
C GLY A 161 -20.54 -30.30 11.82
N TYR A 162 -19.30 -30.40 11.35
CA TYR A 162 -18.09 -30.03 12.11
C TYR A 162 -17.68 -28.57 11.86
N PRO A 163 -17.01 -27.92 12.83
CA PRO A 163 -16.41 -26.61 12.60
C PRO A 163 -15.29 -26.71 11.55
N THR A 164 -15.07 -25.62 10.80
CA THR A 164 -13.96 -25.49 9.84
C THR A 164 -12.88 -24.52 10.29
N ASP A 165 -13.13 -23.81 11.39
CA ASP A 165 -12.18 -22.91 12.04
C ASP A 165 -10.96 -23.70 12.53
N PRO A 166 -9.71 -23.32 12.14
CA PRO A 166 -8.52 -24.07 12.50
C PRO A 166 -8.30 -24.21 14.02
N GLU A 167 -8.65 -23.19 14.82
CA GLU A 167 -8.47 -23.24 16.28
C GLU A 167 -9.41 -24.26 16.92
N LYS A 168 -10.68 -24.26 16.51
CA LYS A 168 -11.68 -25.26 16.95
C LYS A 168 -11.32 -26.65 16.46
N LEU A 169 -10.86 -26.78 15.22
CA LEU A 169 -10.44 -28.05 14.64
C LEU A 169 -9.29 -28.68 15.42
N LYS A 170 -8.30 -27.89 15.85
CA LYS A 170 -7.17 -28.37 16.64
C LYS A 170 -7.59 -29.04 17.95
N VAL A 171 -8.73 -28.65 18.52
CA VAL A 171 -9.26 -29.22 19.76
C VAL A 171 -9.95 -30.56 19.52
N ILE A 172 -10.64 -30.72 18.39
CA ILE A 172 -11.51 -31.88 18.13
C ILE A 172 -10.90 -32.91 17.18
N SER A 173 -9.84 -32.55 16.44
CA SER A 173 -9.29 -33.34 15.32
C SER A 173 -8.89 -34.76 15.71
N ASP A 174 -8.39 -34.96 16.92
CA ASP A 174 -7.97 -36.28 17.42
C ASP A 174 -9.14 -37.26 17.60
N ASN A 175 -10.35 -36.74 17.78
CA ASN A 175 -11.57 -37.52 17.94
C ASN A 175 -12.32 -37.76 16.63
N LEU A 176 -11.94 -37.07 15.55
CA LEU A 176 -12.51 -37.31 14.22
C LEU A 176 -11.96 -38.61 13.64
N THR A 177 -12.74 -39.23 12.75
CA THR A 177 -12.38 -40.49 12.09
C THR A 177 -12.71 -40.48 10.62
N GLY A 178 -11.98 -41.25 9.81
CA GLY A 178 -12.22 -41.38 8.37
C GLY A 178 -12.04 -40.06 7.63
N GLU A 179 -12.89 -39.81 6.64
CA GLU A 179 -12.82 -38.62 5.77
C GLU A 179 -12.83 -37.29 6.53
N TYR A 180 -13.52 -37.22 7.68
CA TYR A 180 -13.53 -36.00 8.49
C TYR A 180 -12.20 -35.73 9.19
N LYS A 181 -11.48 -36.79 9.59
CA LYS A 181 -10.13 -36.64 10.15
C LYS A 181 -9.14 -36.17 9.09
N ASP A 182 -9.26 -36.74 7.89
CA ASP A 182 -8.41 -36.37 6.76
C ASP A 182 -8.67 -34.90 6.35
N ALA A 183 -9.94 -34.50 6.24
CA ALA A 183 -10.33 -33.11 5.97
C ALA A 183 -9.83 -32.13 7.04
N ALA A 184 -10.01 -32.45 8.33
CA ALA A 184 -9.49 -31.63 9.42
C ALA A 184 -7.96 -31.51 9.35
N SER A 185 -7.27 -32.61 9.03
CA SER A 185 -5.81 -32.63 8.89
C SER A 185 -5.34 -31.75 7.73
N SER A 186 -6.04 -31.73 6.60
CA SER A 186 -5.72 -30.85 5.47
C SER A 186 -5.78 -29.37 5.85
N ILE A 187 -6.87 -28.93 6.49
CA ILE A 187 -7.01 -27.53 6.94
C ILE A 187 -5.94 -27.18 7.97
N LEU A 188 -5.74 -28.04 8.98
CA LEU A 188 -4.76 -27.80 10.03
C LEU A 188 -3.33 -27.79 9.50
N THR A 189 -3.01 -28.62 8.50
CA THR A 189 -1.68 -28.65 7.90
C THR A 189 -1.36 -27.32 7.21
N VAL A 190 -2.30 -26.80 6.40
CA VAL A 190 -2.11 -25.51 5.74
C VAL A 190 -1.98 -24.38 6.77
N TYR A 191 -2.89 -24.35 7.75
CA TYR A 191 -2.87 -23.34 8.80
C TYR A 191 -1.60 -23.38 9.66
N LEU A 192 -1.12 -24.56 10.06
CA LEU A 192 0.06 -24.68 10.93
C LEU A 192 1.38 -24.43 10.18
N LEU A 193 1.46 -24.76 8.89
CA LEU A 193 2.68 -24.56 8.11
C LEU A 193 2.82 -23.12 7.62
N PHE A 194 1.72 -22.49 7.21
CA PHE A 194 1.74 -21.20 6.54
C PHE A 194 1.12 -20.08 7.37
N GLY A 195 0.38 -20.41 8.44
CA GLY A 195 -0.30 -19.41 9.27
C GLY A 195 -1.55 -18.81 8.62
N VAL A 196 -2.03 -19.38 7.50
CA VAL A 196 -3.11 -18.81 6.68
C VAL A 196 -4.42 -19.57 6.83
N THR A 197 -5.49 -18.82 6.87
CA THR A 197 -6.89 -19.27 6.84
C THR A 197 -7.36 -19.49 5.40
N LYS A 198 -8.55 -20.07 5.23
CA LYS A 198 -9.14 -20.25 3.91
C LYS A 198 -9.42 -18.89 3.24
N GLU A 199 -9.98 -17.96 4.01
CA GLU A 199 -10.33 -16.63 3.55
C GLU A 199 -9.08 -15.88 3.05
N GLU A 200 -7.94 -16.03 3.73
CA GLU A 200 -6.66 -15.48 3.28
C GLU A 200 -6.13 -16.16 2.02
N ILE A 201 -6.25 -17.49 1.90
CA ILE A 201 -5.91 -18.20 0.65
C ILE A 201 -6.76 -17.69 -0.52
N ASP A 202 -8.06 -17.53 -0.32
CA ASP A 202 -8.98 -17.02 -1.35
C ASP A 202 -8.58 -15.61 -1.81
N GLN A 203 -8.18 -14.76 -0.85
CA GLN A 203 -7.66 -13.42 -1.13
C GLN A 203 -6.34 -13.47 -1.89
N TYR A 204 -5.37 -14.29 -1.47
CA TYR A 204 -4.10 -14.44 -2.18
C TYR A 204 -4.29 -14.99 -3.59
N VAL A 205 -5.21 -15.93 -3.82
CA VAL A 205 -5.54 -16.40 -5.17
C VAL A 205 -6.11 -15.26 -6.03
N LYS A 206 -6.98 -14.40 -5.47
CA LYS A 206 -7.51 -13.23 -6.18
C LYS A 206 -6.38 -12.26 -6.55
N GLU A 207 -5.52 -11.94 -5.59
CA GLU A 207 -4.35 -11.08 -5.73
C GLU A 207 -3.40 -11.60 -6.81
N TYR A 208 -2.94 -12.85 -6.70
CA TYR A 208 -1.98 -13.43 -7.65
C TYR A 208 -2.56 -13.61 -9.06
N LYS A 209 -3.88 -13.74 -9.22
CA LYS A 209 -4.54 -13.68 -10.54
C LYS A 209 -4.45 -12.29 -11.15
N ILE A 210 -4.61 -11.24 -10.35
CA ILE A 210 -4.41 -9.85 -10.80
C ILE A 210 -2.94 -9.66 -11.17
N LYS A 211 -2.01 -10.08 -10.30
CA LYS A 211 -0.57 -10.00 -10.55
C LYS A 211 -0.17 -10.66 -11.87
N SER A 212 -0.54 -11.92 -12.06
CA SER A 212 -0.27 -12.68 -13.29
C SER A 212 -0.85 -12.02 -14.54
N LYS A 213 -2.03 -11.39 -14.43
CA LYS A 213 -2.70 -10.75 -15.56
C LYS A 213 -2.09 -9.40 -15.95
N TYR A 214 -1.76 -8.55 -14.97
CA TYR A 214 -1.42 -7.14 -15.24
C TYR A 214 0.08 -6.85 -15.20
N LEU A 215 0.84 -7.48 -14.30
CA LEU A 215 2.24 -7.11 -14.06
C LEU A 215 3.14 -7.32 -15.28
N PHE A 216 2.84 -8.37 -16.05
CA PHE A 216 3.60 -8.78 -17.23
C PHE A 216 2.88 -8.46 -18.55
N GLU A 217 1.84 -7.62 -18.51
CA GLU A 217 1.16 -7.17 -19.73
C GLU A 217 2.04 -6.18 -20.50
N THR A 218 2.27 -6.50 -21.77
CA THR A 218 3.15 -5.75 -22.68
C THR A 218 2.36 -4.89 -23.65
N ASP A 219 1.07 -5.15 -23.81
CA ASP A 219 0.16 -4.26 -24.53
C ASP A 219 -0.24 -3.09 -23.62
N MET A 220 0.47 -1.98 -23.78
CA MET A 220 0.24 -0.75 -23.01
C MET A 220 -1.17 -0.17 -23.19
N SER A 221 -1.92 -0.56 -24.24
CA SER A 221 -3.29 -0.09 -24.47
C SER A 221 -4.33 -0.68 -23.49
N VAL A 222 -3.96 -1.71 -22.73
CA VAL A 222 -4.79 -2.28 -21.66
C VAL A 222 -4.92 -1.33 -20.47
N PHE A 223 -3.98 -0.37 -20.33
CA PHE A 223 -3.93 0.56 -19.22
C PHE A 223 -4.46 1.95 -19.63
N ASP A 224 -5.41 2.47 -18.85
CA ASP A 224 -5.89 3.84 -18.98
C ASP A 224 -5.09 4.75 -18.05
N TYR A 225 -3.96 5.23 -18.55
CA TYR A 225 -3.06 6.08 -17.78
C TYR A 225 -3.58 7.52 -17.61
N GLY A 226 -4.44 7.99 -18.53
CA GLY A 226 -5.00 9.34 -18.48
C GLY A 226 -3.99 10.48 -18.70
N ASP A 227 -2.71 10.16 -18.98
CA ASP A 227 -1.60 11.11 -19.05
C ASP A 227 -0.56 10.70 -20.11
N ASN A 228 0.45 11.54 -20.33
CA ASN A 228 1.63 11.14 -21.10
C ASN A 228 2.79 10.78 -20.15
N PRO A 229 3.16 9.50 -20.01
CA PRO A 229 4.19 9.07 -19.07
C PRO A 229 5.59 9.63 -19.39
N ASP A 230 5.82 10.06 -20.63
CA ASP A 230 7.12 10.60 -21.07
C ASP A 230 7.28 12.10 -20.72
N VAL A 231 6.21 12.77 -20.28
CA VAL A 231 6.25 14.19 -19.85
C VAL A 231 6.29 14.23 -18.33
N LEU A 232 7.48 14.16 -17.75
CA LEU A 232 7.68 13.98 -16.31
C LEU A 232 7.11 15.13 -15.46
N ASP A 233 7.24 16.37 -15.93
CA ASP A 233 6.78 17.58 -15.22
C ASP A 233 5.35 18.01 -15.59
N GLU A 234 4.57 17.14 -16.23
CA GLU A 234 3.16 17.37 -16.49
C GLU A 234 2.41 17.64 -15.17
N LYS A 235 1.51 18.64 -15.19
CA LYS A 235 0.63 19.00 -14.09
C LYS A 235 -0.82 18.81 -14.48
N GLY A 236 -1.69 18.58 -13.49
CA GLY A 236 -3.14 18.48 -13.69
C GLY A 236 -3.63 17.19 -14.34
N TYR A 237 -2.77 16.18 -14.48
CA TYR A 237 -3.20 14.81 -14.77
C TYR A 237 -3.65 14.11 -13.48
N GLY A 238 -4.37 13.02 -13.61
CA GLY A 238 -4.98 12.34 -12.46
C GLY A 238 -6.34 12.95 -12.09
N ASN A 239 -6.75 12.82 -10.82
CA ASN A 239 -8.00 13.37 -10.30
C ASN A 239 -7.95 13.54 -8.77
N ASN A 240 -9.03 14.05 -8.18
CA ASN A 240 -9.19 14.22 -6.74
C ASN A 240 -9.81 13.00 -6.02
N ASP A 241 -9.98 11.86 -6.71
CA ASP A 241 -10.51 10.63 -6.11
C ASP A 241 -9.37 9.75 -5.58
N VAL A 242 -9.08 9.90 -4.29
CA VAL A 242 -8.02 9.15 -3.59
C VAL A 242 -8.51 7.81 -3.04
N TYR A 243 -9.80 7.51 -3.13
CA TYR A 243 -10.39 6.29 -2.61
C TYR A 243 -10.41 5.19 -3.68
N VAL A 244 -10.03 3.97 -3.29
CA VAL A 244 -10.17 2.79 -4.14
C VAL A 244 -10.82 1.68 -3.34
N GLU A 245 -11.90 1.14 -3.89
CA GLU A 245 -12.56 -0.05 -3.33
C GLU A 245 -11.59 -1.24 -3.30
N ASP A 246 -11.66 -2.03 -2.23
CA ASP A 246 -10.77 -3.16 -1.92
C ASP A 246 -9.29 -2.78 -1.72
N GLU A 247 -8.95 -1.49 -1.57
CA GLU A 247 -7.60 -1.02 -1.23
C GLU A 247 -7.54 -0.50 0.20
N THR A 248 -6.51 -0.88 0.96
CA THR A 248 -6.41 -0.55 2.38
C THR A 248 -5.04 -0.06 2.82
N HIS A 249 -3.99 -0.21 2.00
CA HIS A 249 -2.61 0.03 2.43
C HIS A 249 -2.38 1.48 2.87
N GLY A 250 -2.73 2.47 2.04
CA GLY A 250 -2.59 3.89 2.40
C GLY A 250 -3.44 4.31 3.59
N THR A 251 -4.65 3.76 3.73
CA THR A 251 -5.51 3.97 4.92
C THR A 251 -4.85 3.40 6.18
N HIS A 252 -4.26 2.21 6.09
CA HIS A 252 -3.57 1.56 7.20
C HIS A 252 -2.32 2.36 7.62
N VAL A 253 -1.51 2.81 6.66
CA VAL A 253 -0.35 3.68 6.91
C VAL A 253 -0.78 5.00 7.57
N ALA A 254 -1.82 5.65 7.05
CA ALA A 254 -2.38 6.87 7.65
C ALA A 254 -2.88 6.62 9.09
N GLY A 255 -3.49 5.46 9.34
CA GLY A 255 -3.94 5.02 10.67
C GLY A 255 -2.80 4.94 11.69
N ILE A 256 -1.69 4.29 11.32
CA ILE A 256 -0.48 4.21 12.16
C ILE A 256 -0.01 5.61 12.57
N ILE A 257 -0.09 6.58 11.65
CA ILE A 257 0.36 7.95 11.89
C ILE A 257 -0.65 8.70 12.77
N ALA A 258 -1.93 8.75 12.40
CA ALA A 258 -2.86 9.76 12.89
C ALA A 258 -4.26 9.28 13.29
N ALA A 259 -4.47 7.98 13.58
CA ALA A 259 -5.74 7.51 14.16
C ALA A 259 -6.09 8.24 15.49
N ASP A 260 -7.35 8.65 15.68
CA ASP A 260 -7.75 9.62 16.73
C ASP A 260 -8.82 9.18 17.76
N LYS A 261 -9.51 8.05 17.57
CA LYS A 261 -10.58 7.56 18.47
C LYS A 261 -10.33 6.16 19.00
N ASP A 262 -10.54 5.17 18.14
CA ASP A 262 -10.61 3.75 18.50
C ASP A 262 -9.24 3.09 18.33
N GLY A 263 -8.42 3.59 17.39
CA GLY A 263 -6.99 3.37 17.32
C GLY A 263 -6.21 4.59 17.81
N ILE A 264 -5.05 4.37 18.44
CA ILE A 264 -4.15 5.46 18.83
C ILE A 264 -2.98 5.52 17.85
N GLY A 265 -3.03 6.49 16.93
CA GLY A 265 -1.90 6.81 16.06
C GLY A 265 -0.69 7.32 16.84
N GLN A 266 0.49 7.25 16.24
CA GLN A 266 1.74 7.76 16.86
C GLN A 266 1.69 9.29 17.07
N ALA A 267 0.98 10.00 16.19
CA ALA A 267 0.76 11.44 16.19
C ALA A 267 -0.72 11.75 15.86
N PRO A 268 -1.67 11.53 16.78
CA PRO A 268 -3.12 11.63 16.54
C PRO A 268 -3.63 13.07 16.34
N PHE A 269 -2.72 14.02 16.16
CA PHE A 269 -2.98 15.43 15.87
C PHE A 269 -2.44 15.85 14.50
N ALA A 270 -1.68 14.98 13.83
CA ALA A 270 -1.14 15.26 12.51
C ALA A 270 -2.28 15.30 11.48
N LYS A 271 -2.10 16.13 10.45
CA LYS A 271 -2.98 16.21 9.28
C LYS A 271 -2.40 15.37 8.14
N ILE A 272 -3.18 14.41 7.63
CA ILE A 272 -2.78 13.51 6.56
C ILE A 272 -3.16 14.12 5.22
N MET A 273 -2.17 14.48 4.41
CA MET A 273 -2.34 14.82 3.00
C MET A 273 -2.23 13.52 2.19
N THR A 274 -3.30 13.15 1.49
CA THR A 274 -3.42 11.85 0.83
C THR A 274 -2.95 11.92 -0.62
N LEU A 275 -1.83 11.29 -0.95
CA LEU A 275 -1.26 11.30 -2.29
C LEU A 275 -1.26 9.88 -2.86
N ARG A 276 -2.17 9.62 -3.79
CA ARG A 276 -2.23 8.32 -4.46
C ARG A 276 -1.30 8.32 -5.67
N ALA A 277 -0.19 7.60 -5.57
CA ALA A 277 0.81 7.46 -6.64
C ALA A 277 1.36 6.02 -6.78
N VAL A 278 0.88 5.10 -5.95
CA VAL A 278 1.26 3.68 -5.99
C VAL A 278 0.05 2.90 -6.51
N PRO A 279 0.17 2.06 -7.55
CA PRO A 279 -0.96 1.25 -7.99
C PRO A 279 -1.29 0.20 -6.93
N ASN A 280 -2.51 -0.33 -6.94
CA ASN A 280 -2.91 -1.41 -6.05
C ASN A 280 -2.08 -2.68 -6.30
N GLU A 281 -1.68 -2.88 -7.55
CA GLU A 281 -0.74 -3.93 -7.96
C GLU A 281 0.19 -3.39 -9.04
N GLY A 282 1.46 -3.76 -8.96
CA GLY A 282 2.54 -3.34 -9.84
C GLY A 282 3.37 -2.20 -9.27
N ASP A 283 4.22 -1.61 -10.11
CA ASP A 283 5.17 -0.60 -9.65
C ASP A 283 4.72 0.80 -10.02
N GLU A 284 4.98 1.72 -9.10
CA GLU A 284 4.84 3.15 -9.25
C GLU A 284 5.73 3.72 -10.37
N ARG A 285 5.28 4.78 -11.04
CA ARG A 285 6.09 5.47 -12.05
C ARG A 285 6.89 6.59 -11.41
N ASP A 286 8.10 6.82 -11.94
CA ASP A 286 8.98 7.88 -11.43
C ASP A 286 8.34 9.27 -11.55
N LYS A 287 7.55 9.47 -12.61
CA LYS A 287 6.72 10.67 -12.82
C LYS A 287 5.74 10.88 -11.65
N ASP A 288 4.92 9.88 -11.36
CA ASP A 288 3.85 9.94 -10.36
C ASP A 288 4.44 10.22 -8.97
N ILE A 289 5.54 9.53 -8.61
CA ILE A 289 6.25 9.76 -7.35
C ILE A 289 6.91 11.14 -7.31
N GLY A 290 7.63 11.52 -8.36
CA GLY A 290 8.32 12.81 -8.41
C GLY A 290 7.36 14.00 -8.36
N ASN A 291 6.17 13.88 -8.96
CA ASN A 291 5.12 14.89 -8.89
C ASN A 291 4.41 14.89 -7.53
N ALA A 292 4.15 13.72 -6.93
CA ALA A 292 3.60 13.63 -5.58
C ALA A 292 4.51 14.28 -4.52
N ILE A 293 5.82 14.07 -4.60
CA ILE A 293 6.79 14.69 -3.69
C ILE A 293 6.80 16.22 -3.85
N ARG A 294 6.77 16.72 -5.09
CA ARG A 294 6.72 18.16 -5.36
C ARG A 294 5.41 18.77 -4.88
N TYR A 295 4.28 18.11 -5.15
CA TYR A 295 2.96 18.49 -4.65
C TYR A 295 2.98 18.63 -3.13
N ALA A 296 3.48 17.62 -2.42
CA ALA A 296 3.55 17.64 -0.96
C ALA A 296 4.33 18.86 -0.45
N ALA A 297 5.50 19.10 -1.04
CA ALA A 297 6.36 20.21 -0.64
C ALA A 297 5.79 21.58 -1.03
N ASP A 298 5.04 21.68 -2.12
CA ASP A 298 4.36 22.91 -2.55
C ASP A 298 3.13 23.22 -1.69
N ASN A 299 2.41 22.19 -1.24
CA ASN A 299 1.24 22.30 -0.38
C ASN A 299 1.56 22.26 1.13
N GLY A 300 2.81 22.54 1.51
CA GLY A 300 3.17 22.78 2.91
C GLY A 300 3.29 21.54 3.79
N ALA A 301 3.47 20.35 3.20
CA ALA A 301 3.80 19.15 3.98
C ALA A 301 5.09 19.38 4.79
N HIS A 302 5.08 18.97 6.05
CA HIS A 302 6.25 19.02 6.93
C HIS A 302 7.05 17.70 6.85
N ILE A 303 6.33 16.61 6.61
CA ILE A 303 6.85 15.25 6.49
C ILE A 303 6.23 14.61 5.26
N ILE A 304 7.00 13.85 4.51
CA ILE A 304 6.52 12.92 3.49
C ILE A 304 6.84 11.51 3.98
N ASN A 305 5.83 10.65 4.07
CA ASN A 305 5.97 9.22 4.27
C ASN A 305 5.68 8.50 2.95
N MET A 306 6.57 7.60 2.54
CA MET A 306 6.37 6.73 1.38
C MET A 306 6.66 5.28 1.75
N SER A 307 5.65 4.43 1.62
CA SER A 307 5.73 3.00 1.97
C SER A 307 5.75 2.13 0.72
N ALA A 308 6.57 2.53 -0.26
CA ALA A 308 6.73 1.87 -1.56
C ALA A 308 8.18 2.00 -2.05
N GLY A 309 8.53 1.18 -3.04
CA GLY A 309 9.79 1.26 -3.75
C GLY A 309 9.92 0.16 -4.80
N LYS A 310 10.82 0.38 -5.76
CA LYS A 310 11.07 -0.51 -6.89
C LYS A 310 12.54 -0.67 -7.19
N TYR A 311 12.89 -1.79 -7.82
CA TYR A 311 14.28 -2.06 -8.24
C TYR A 311 14.64 -1.42 -9.58
N TYR A 312 13.66 -1.19 -10.44
CA TYR A 312 13.86 -0.62 -11.76
C TYR A 312 13.21 0.76 -11.83
N ALA A 313 14.02 1.80 -12.04
CA ALA A 313 13.57 3.17 -12.22
C ALA A 313 14.18 3.72 -13.53
N PRO A 314 13.37 4.03 -14.56
CA PRO A 314 13.88 4.65 -15.79
C PRO A 314 14.36 6.10 -15.59
N HIS A 315 13.81 6.83 -14.62
CA HIS A 315 14.09 8.24 -14.33
C HIS A 315 14.37 8.49 -12.84
N PRO A 316 15.35 7.78 -12.22
CA PRO A 316 15.63 7.91 -10.80
C PRO A 316 16.10 9.34 -10.44
N GLU A 317 16.77 10.03 -11.36
CA GLU A 317 17.20 11.42 -11.18
C GLU A 317 16.02 12.36 -10.93
N TYR A 318 14.87 12.12 -11.59
CA TYR A 318 13.69 12.97 -11.45
C TYR A 318 13.08 12.89 -10.05
N VAL A 319 13.10 11.69 -9.46
CA VAL A 319 12.66 11.43 -8.08
C VAL A 319 13.67 12.00 -7.08
N VAL A 320 14.98 11.80 -7.32
CA VAL A 320 16.04 12.37 -6.47
C VAL A 320 15.98 13.90 -6.45
N GLU A 321 15.74 14.53 -7.59
CA GLU A 321 15.51 15.97 -7.68
C GLU A 321 14.27 16.42 -6.89
N ALA A 322 13.18 15.64 -6.92
CA ALA A 322 11.99 15.90 -6.12
C ALA A 322 12.29 15.86 -4.61
N ILE A 323 13.03 14.85 -4.16
CA ILE A 323 13.44 14.69 -2.76
C ILE A 323 14.33 15.86 -2.33
N ASN A 324 15.28 16.27 -3.19
CA ASN A 324 16.12 17.44 -2.90
C ASN A 324 15.30 18.73 -2.84
N TYR A 325 14.32 18.90 -3.73
CA TYR A 325 13.40 20.04 -3.69
C TYR A 325 12.59 20.09 -2.39
N ALA A 326 12.02 18.95 -1.96
CA ALA A 326 11.32 18.84 -0.68
C ALA A 326 12.25 19.16 0.50
N LYS A 327 13.49 18.66 0.47
CA LYS A 327 14.51 18.96 1.48
C LYS A 327 14.87 20.45 1.52
N GLU A 328 15.01 21.13 0.39
CA GLU A 328 15.28 22.57 0.33
C GLU A 328 14.16 23.41 0.95
N LYS A 329 12.93 22.90 0.93
CA LYS A 329 11.77 23.46 1.62
C LYS A 329 11.65 23.06 3.10
N GLY A 330 12.59 22.25 3.60
CA GLY A 330 12.61 21.81 5.00
C GLY A 330 11.68 20.62 5.29
N VAL A 331 11.26 19.89 4.27
CA VAL A 331 10.40 18.70 4.42
C VAL A 331 11.25 17.48 4.79
N LEU A 332 10.84 16.74 5.82
CA LEU A 332 11.46 15.47 6.19
C LEU A 332 10.89 14.33 5.34
N PHE A 333 11.74 13.62 4.62
CA PHE A 333 11.35 12.44 3.84
C PHE A 333 11.63 11.15 4.63
N VAL A 334 10.59 10.35 4.87
CA VAL A 334 10.64 9.06 5.57
C VAL A 334 10.19 7.97 4.60
N VAL A 335 10.96 6.89 4.52
CA VAL A 335 10.73 5.80 3.58
C VAL A 335 11.02 4.45 4.22
N SER A 336 10.28 3.42 3.82
CA SER A 336 10.60 2.02 4.17
C SER A 336 11.94 1.59 3.57
N ALA A 337 12.69 0.74 4.27
CA ALA A 337 14.07 0.40 3.88
C ALA A 337 14.19 -0.42 2.58
N GLY A 338 13.15 -1.17 2.21
CA GLY A 338 13.16 -2.08 1.06
C GLY A 338 13.73 -3.45 1.37
#